data_AF-A0A3L7W8I0-F1
#
_entry.id   AF-A0A3L7W8I0-F1
#
_cell.length_a   1.000
_cell.length_b   1.000
_cell.length_c   1.000
_cell.angle_alpha   90.00
_cell.angle_beta   90.00
_cell.angle_gamma   90.00
#
_symmetry.space_group_name_H-M   'P 1'
#
loop_
_entity.id
_entity.type
_entity.pdbx_description
1 polymer ?
#
loop_
_entity_poly.entity_id
_entity_poly.type
_entity_poly.pdbx_seq_one_letter_code
_entity_poly.pdbx_strand_id
1 'polypeptide(L)'
;MKSYLRAAVLATLCFALVACGGATATPSASAGGITRNGCTDAWPAAGQASSSGPLPLLANSDLAPGANRLILGLVDSASFPIGSPAWTLKGEIFDITTDGCTPIAAATPLPFTWAIDNVRGFFIGTTEIPVDAREIGLVISGTDAAGATVLVRFTSFVQVTGTAPRPGDTAPNVATPISATDPQGVAGVSTDPDPRADFYTHSASELLATGTPFLIAFASPAFCVSQACGPTLTLLKEAAARNPGVAIIHVEPYQMSWNGTRLIPVLATGGGLQATSIVTAWQVPVEPWIFTVGRDGRILRSLEGVISSDELDAALVELAAN
;
A
#
# COMPACT_ATOMS: atom_id res chain seq x y z
N MET A 1 -45.32 -35.46 -50.86
CA MET A 1 -44.49 -35.51 -52.09
C MET A 1 -43.64 -34.25 -52.13
N LYS A 2 -42.36 -34.45 -52.48
CA LYS A 2 -41.21 -33.53 -52.57
C LYS A 2 -41.59 -32.06 -52.87
N SER A 3 -40.99 -31.07 -52.23
CA SER A 3 -39.64 -30.64 -52.59
C SER A 3 -38.97 -29.80 -51.48
N TYR A 4 -37.76 -30.22 -51.11
CA TYR A 4 -36.78 -29.44 -50.37
C TYR A 4 -35.97 -28.61 -51.37
N LEU A 5 -35.74 -27.32 -51.11
CA LEU A 5 -34.53 -26.64 -51.56
C LEU A 5 -34.10 -25.63 -50.51
N ARG A 6 -32.93 -25.92 -49.93
CA ARG A 6 -32.21 -25.10 -48.95
C ARG A 6 -31.53 -23.95 -49.70
N ALA A 7 -31.73 -22.73 -49.24
CA ALA A 7 -30.86 -21.60 -49.56
C ALA A 7 -30.33 -21.04 -48.23
N ALA A 8 -29.05 -21.30 -47.95
CA ALA A 8 -28.33 -20.72 -46.84
C ALA A 8 -27.83 -19.33 -47.26
N VAL A 9 -28.32 -18.29 -46.61
CA VAL A 9 -27.79 -16.93 -46.74
C VAL A 9 -26.90 -16.66 -45.53
N LEU A 10 -25.60 -16.52 -45.79
CA LEU A 10 -24.59 -16.09 -44.84
C LEU A 10 -24.80 -14.59 -44.58
N ALA A 11 -25.28 -14.22 -43.40
CA ALA A 11 -25.39 -12.82 -42.97
C ALA A 11 -24.25 -12.52 -41.99
N THR A 12 -23.22 -11.86 -42.51
CA THR A 12 -22.11 -11.29 -41.74
C THR A 12 -22.61 -10.03 -41.04
N LEU A 13 -22.88 -10.09 -39.72
CA LEU A 13 -23.13 -8.90 -38.91
C LEU A 13 -21.83 -8.46 -38.22
N CYS A 14 -21.20 -7.41 -38.75
CA CYS A 14 -20.26 -6.59 -38.02
C CYS A 14 -21.02 -5.75 -36.99
N PHE A 15 -20.85 -6.04 -35.70
CA PHE A 15 -21.21 -5.11 -34.63
C PHE A 15 -19.98 -4.31 -34.21
N ALA A 16 -19.96 -3.03 -34.60
CA ALA A 16 -19.09 -2.03 -34.00
C ALA A 16 -19.71 -1.59 -32.67
N LEU A 17 -19.15 -2.02 -31.55
CA LEU A 17 -19.47 -1.48 -30.22
C LEU A 17 -18.58 -0.26 -29.98
N VAL A 18 -19.18 0.93 -30.13
CA VAL A 18 -18.63 2.19 -29.65
C VAL A 18 -18.78 2.19 -28.13
N ALA A 19 -17.69 1.93 -27.41
CA ALA A 19 -17.66 2.09 -25.96
C ALA A 19 -17.34 3.55 -25.64
N CYS A 20 -18.34 4.31 -25.20
CA CYS A 20 -18.14 5.58 -24.51
C CYS A 20 -17.58 5.29 -23.10
N GLY A 21 -16.25 5.16 -23.01
CA GLY A 21 -15.54 5.16 -21.74
C GLY A 21 -15.43 6.59 -21.21
N GLY A 22 -16.37 6.98 -20.35
CA GLY A 22 -16.24 8.19 -19.53
C GLY A 22 -15.15 7.96 -18.49
N ALA A 23 -13.92 8.34 -18.81
CA ALA A 23 -12.83 8.41 -17.85
C ALA A 23 -13.14 9.49 -16.82
N THR A 24 -13.41 9.11 -15.57
CA THR A 24 -13.28 10.01 -14.43
C THR A 24 -11.82 10.39 -14.31
N ALA A 25 -11.51 11.64 -14.68
CA ALA A 25 -10.18 12.22 -14.54
C ALA A 25 -9.76 12.18 -13.07
N THR A 26 -8.71 11.41 -12.79
CA THR A 26 -7.87 11.62 -11.61
C THR A 26 -7.39 13.07 -11.66
N PRO A 27 -7.41 13.84 -10.55
CA PRO A 27 -6.82 15.17 -10.55
C PRO A 27 -5.32 15.01 -10.80
N SER A 28 -4.87 15.34 -12.01
CA SER A 28 -3.47 15.64 -12.26
C SER A 28 -3.09 16.76 -11.30
N ALA A 29 -2.24 16.45 -10.32
CA ALA A 29 -1.49 17.48 -9.63
C ALA A 29 -0.86 18.35 -10.71
N SER A 30 -1.22 19.64 -10.72
CA SER A 30 -0.60 20.61 -11.62
C SER A 30 0.90 20.58 -11.34
N ALA A 31 1.67 20.01 -12.27
CA ALA A 31 3.11 20.08 -12.26
C ALA A 31 3.50 21.56 -12.44
N GLY A 32 3.58 22.29 -11.32
CA GLY A 32 4.43 23.47 -11.27
C GLY A 32 5.82 22.97 -11.63
N GLY A 33 6.31 23.33 -12.81
CA GLY A 33 7.56 22.79 -13.35
C GLY A 33 8.70 23.01 -12.37
N ILE A 34 9.09 21.94 -11.66
CA ILE A 34 10.30 21.93 -10.86
C ILE A 34 11.43 22.06 -11.86
N THR A 35 12.10 23.21 -11.85
CA THR A 35 13.28 23.42 -12.71
C THR A 35 14.41 22.61 -12.09
N ARG A 36 14.68 21.43 -12.65
CA ARG A 36 15.80 20.60 -12.21
C ARG A 36 17.11 21.33 -12.52
N ASN A 37 18.05 21.27 -11.59
CA ASN A 37 19.42 21.77 -11.78
C ASN A 37 20.40 20.60 -11.65
N GLY A 38 21.64 20.75 -12.12
CA GLY A 38 22.68 19.73 -11.97
C GLY A 38 22.64 18.64 -13.05
N CYS A 39 22.68 17.37 -12.65
CA CYS A 39 22.77 16.19 -13.52
C CYS A 39 21.42 15.84 -14.16
N THR A 40 20.73 16.82 -14.73
CA THR A 40 19.36 16.69 -15.25
C THR A 40 19.25 15.69 -16.40
N ASP A 41 20.28 15.59 -17.23
CA ASP A 41 20.32 14.67 -18.38
C ASP A 41 20.49 13.20 -17.97
N ALA A 42 20.88 12.94 -16.72
CA ALA A 42 21.02 11.58 -16.19
C ALA A 42 19.68 10.94 -15.80
N TRP A 43 18.60 11.72 -15.83
CA TRP A 43 17.27 11.33 -15.34
C TRP A 43 16.20 11.42 -16.44
N PRO A 44 15.32 10.40 -16.54
CA PRO A 44 14.15 10.50 -17.40
C PRO A 44 13.28 11.70 -17.05
N ALA A 45 12.46 12.15 -18.00
CA ALA A 45 11.44 13.16 -17.72
C ALA A 45 10.47 12.64 -16.64
N ALA A 46 9.82 13.56 -15.91
CA ALA A 46 8.87 13.18 -14.87
C ALA A 46 7.78 12.24 -15.41
N GLY A 47 7.53 11.15 -14.70
CA GLY A 47 6.59 10.10 -15.12
C GLY A 47 7.12 9.15 -16.21
N GLN A 48 8.40 9.26 -16.59
CA GLN A 48 9.06 8.31 -17.49
C GLN A 48 10.09 7.48 -16.73
N ALA A 49 10.44 6.33 -17.32
CA ALA A 49 11.49 5.46 -16.84
C ALA A 49 12.46 5.10 -17.98
N SER A 50 13.73 4.92 -17.64
CA SER A 50 14.73 4.27 -18.49
C SER A 50 15.01 2.89 -17.90
N SER A 51 14.86 1.83 -18.69
CA SER A 51 15.03 0.46 -18.23
C SER A 51 15.67 -0.42 -19.29
N SER A 52 16.55 -1.33 -18.87
CA SER A 52 17.10 -2.41 -19.69
C SER A 52 16.28 -3.72 -19.60
N GLY A 53 15.09 -3.67 -18.98
CA GLY A 53 14.22 -4.84 -18.80
C GLY A 53 12.84 -4.45 -18.26
N PRO A 54 12.52 -4.72 -16.99
CA PRO A 54 11.20 -4.45 -16.42
C PRO A 54 10.89 -2.96 -16.30
N LEU A 55 9.62 -2.59 -16.39
CA LEU A 55 9.14 -1.24 -16.09
C LEU A 55 8.90 -1.09 -14.58
N PRO A 56 9.36 0.00 -13.94
CA PRO A 56 9.14 0.23 -12.52
C PRO A 56 7.75 0.81 -12.26
N LEU A 57 7.16 0.42 -11.14
CA LEU A 57 5.98 1.04 -10.55
C LEU A 57 6.27 1.29 -9.07
N LEU A 58 6.34 2.55 -8.65
CA LEU A 58 6.41 2.87 -7.23
C LEU A 58 4.99 2.92 -6.67
N ALA A 59 4.67 1.99 -5.77
CA ALA A 59 3.32 1.79 -5.25
C ALA A 59 2.97 2.70 -4.05
N ASN A 60 3.93 3.51 -3.60
CA ASN A 60 3.71 4.47 -2.53
C ASN A 60 2.70 5.56 -2.93
N SER A 61 1.90 5.97 -1.96
CA SER A 61 0.92 7.06 -2.03
C SER A 61 1.34 8.28 -1.19
N ASP A 62 2.23 8.10 -0.21
CA ASP A 62 2.57 9.13 0.79
C ASP A 62 4.07 9.36 0.97
N LEU A 63 4.82 9.47 -0.13
CA LEU A 63 6.23 9.86 -0.08
C LEU A 63 6.35 11.33 0.36
N ALA A 64 7.05 11.56 1.47
CA ALA A 64 7.32 12.90 2.00
C ALA A 64 8.66 12.89 2.77
N PRO A 65 9.18 14.02 3.26
CA PRO A 65 10.43 14.01 4.02
C PRO A 65 10.46 13.11 5.26
N GLY A 66 11.67 12.66 5.62
CA GLY A 66 11.96 11.73 6.72
C GLY A 66 11.99 10.27 6.27
N ALA A 67 11.74 9.35 7.22
CA ALA A 67 11.78 7.92 6.98
C ALA A 67 10.65 7.49 6.05
N ASN A 68 10.97 6.75 4.99
CA ASN A 68 9.99 6.19 4.06
C ASN A 68 10.34 4.76 3.69
N ARG A 69 9.29 3.98 3.41
CA ARG A 69 9.39 2.72 2.69
C ARG A 69 9.26 2.99 1.20
N LEU A 70 10.04 2.29 0.39
CA LEU A 70 9.92 2.30 -1.06
C LEU A 70 9.34 0.97 -1.50
N ILE A 71 8.12 0.99 -2.02
CA ILE A 71 7.38 -0.22 -2.39
C ILE A 71 7.41 -0.32 -3.91
N LEU A 72 8.43 -1.01 -4.43
CA LEU A 72 8.69 -1.10 -5.86
C LEU A 72 8.05 -2.36 -6.45
N GLY A 73 7.07 -2.17 -7.34
CA GLY A 73 6.63 -3.18 -8.27
C GLY A 73 7.47 -3.13 -9.55
N LEU A 74 7.68 -4.29 -10.17
CA LEU A 74 8.25 -4.40 -11.51
C LEU A 74 7.22 -5.08 -12.41
N VAL A 75 7.04 -4.57 -13.62
CA VAL A 75 6.13 -5.17 -14.60
C VAL A 75 6.84 -5.45 -15.93
N ASP A 76 6.35 -6.43 -16.67
CA ASP A 76 6.80 -6.66 -18.04
C ASP A 76 6.17 -5.67 -19.04
N SER A 77 6.48 -5.82 -20.33
CA SER A 77 5.93 -4.96 -21.39
C SER A 77 4.41 -5.09 -21.58
N ALA A 78 3.80 -6.17 -21.07
CA ALA A 78 2.36 -6.38 -21.06
C ALA A 78 1.72 -5.92 -19.74
N SER A 79 2.47 -5.24 -18.88
CA SER A 79 2.04 -4.74 -17.56
C SER A 79 1.68 -5.86 -16.56
N PHE A 80 2.19 -7.07 -16.77
CA PHE A 80 2.06 -8.12 -15.75
C PHE A 80 3.11 -7.93 -14.66
N PRO A 81 2.73 -8.02 -13.37
CA PRO A 81 3.67 -7.99 -12.26
C PRO A 81 4.69 -9.14 -12.38
N ILE A 82 5.96 -8.80 -12.20
CA ILE A 82 7.08 -9.75 -12.21
C ILE A 82 7.99 -9.49 -11.01
N GLY A 83 8.78 -10.51 -10.69
CA GLY A 83 9.63 -10.52 -9.51
C GLY A 83 9.50 -11.85 -8.77
N SER A 84 10.55 -12.22 -8.05
CA SER A 84 10.54 -13.39 -7.18
C SER A 84 11.63 -13.26 -6.12
N PRO A 85 11.63 -14.11 -5.08
CA PRO A 85 12.69 -14.15 -4.08
C PRO A 85 14.10 -14.46 -4.64
N ALA A 86 14.19 -14.98 -5.89
CA ALA A 86 15.48 -15.25 -6.54
C ALA A 86 16.13 -14.00 -7.15
N TRP A 87 15.42 -12.88 -7.22
CA TRP A 87 15.96 -11.63 -7.71
C TRP A 87 16.86 -10.99 -6.65
N THR A 88 17.98 -10.41 -7.09
CA THR A 88 18.91 -9.71 -6.21
C THR A 88 19.03 -8.28 -6.70
N LEU A 89 18.27 -7.38 -6.08
CA LEU A 89 18.22 -5.96 -6.45
C LEU A 89 18.75 -5.07 -5.34
N LYS A 90 19.29 -3.92 -5.73
CA LYS A 90 19.66 -2.80 -4.85
C LYS A 90 19.10 -1.50 -5.40
N GLY A 91 18.81 -0.57 -4.50
CA GLY A 91 18.33 0.77 -4.82
C GLY A 91 19.32 1.84 -4.38
N GLU A 92 19.49 2.85 -5.22
CA GLU A 92 20.13 4.12 -4.90
C GLU A 92 19.14 5.25 -5.13
N ILE A 93 19.14 6.23 -4.23
CA ILE A 93 18.14 7.30 -4.24
C ILE A 93 18.87 8.63 -4.30
N PHE A 94 18.37 9.54 -5.12
CA PHE A 94 18.99 10.81 -5.44
C PHE A 94 17.99 11.93 -5.17
N ASP A 95 18.46 13.05 -4.63
CA ASP A 95 17.64 14.26 -4.50
C ASP A 95 17.74 15.06 -5.79
N ILE A 96 16.69 14.98 -6.61
CA ILE A 96 16.58 15.67 -7.91
C ILE A 96 16.30 17.16 -7.72
N THR A 97 15.75 17.52 -6.56
CA THR A 97 15.49 18.91 -6.18
C THR A 97 16.78 19.71 -6.03
N THR A 98 17.85 19.05 -5.56
CA THR A 98 19.17 19.65 -5.39
C THR A 98 19.97 19.62 -6.70
N ASP A 99 20.55 18.47 -7.04
CA ASP A 99 21.35 18.30 -8.27
C ASP A 99 21.19 16.95 -8.97
N GLY A 100 20.63 15.94 -8.30
CA GLY A 100 20.51 14.57 -8.80
C GLY A 100 21.83 13.91 -9.22
N CYS A 101 22.98 14.42 -8.77
CA CYS A 101 24.30 13.97 -9.23
C CYS A 101 24.88 12.84 -8.37
N THR A 102 24.60 12.84 -7.07
CA THR A 102 25.09 11.83 -6.12
C THR A 102 23.95 11.22 -5.33
N PRO A 103 24.02 9.93 -5.00
CA PRO A 103 22.98 9.31 -4.19
C PRO A 103 23.03 9.85 -2.76
N ILE A 104 21.85 9.98 -2.14
CA ILE A 104 21.65 10.45 -0.75
C ILE A 104 22.29 9.47 0.24
N ALA A 105 22.37 8.18 -0.13
CA ALA A 105 22.99 7.12 0.66
C ALA A 105 23.61 6.04 -0.24
N ALA A 106 24.39 5.14 0.34
CA ALA A 106 24.92 3.98 -0.38
C ALA A 106 23.79 3.06 -0.85
N ALA A 107 24.04 2.31 -1.94
CA ALA A 107 23.08 1.35 -2.48
C ALA A 107 22.63 0.33 -1.43
N THR A 108 21.33 0.24 -1.18
CA THR A 108 20.73 -0.67 -0.20
C THR A 108 20.03 -1.85 -0.88
N PRO A 109 20.05 -3.06 -0.29
CA PRO A 109 19.26 -4.18 -0.80
C PRO A 109 17.77 -3.84 -0.86
N LEU A 110 17.11 -4.32 -1.90
CA LEU A 110 15.66 -4.30 -2.04
C LEU A 110 15.14 -5.73 -1.97
N PRO A 111 14.87 -6.27 -0.77
CA PRO A 111 14.33 -7.62 -0.62
C PRO A 111 12.95 -7.73 -1.29
N PHE A 112 12.69 -8.90 -1.86
CA PHE A 112 11.40 -9.22 -2.45
C PHE A 112 10.43 -9.74 -1.38
N THR A 113 9.19 -9.26 -1.43
CA THR A 113 8.09 -9.62 -0.53
C THR A 113 6.84 -9.95 -1.33
N TRP A 114 6.20 -11.08 -1.02
CA TRP A 114 4.89 -11.41 -1.59
C TRP A 114 3.79 -10.55 -0.95
N ALA A 115 2.97 -9.93 -1.79
CA ALA A 115 1.69 -9.35 -1.36
C ALA A 115 0.57 -10.39 -1.44
N ILE A 116 0.62 -11.20 -2.50
CA ILE A 116 -0.22 -12.37 -2.73
C ILE A 116 0.71 -13.44 -3.30
N ASP A 117 0.88 -14.54 -2.59
CA ASP A 117 1.83 -15.60 -2.93
C ASP A 117 1.68 -16.06 -4.38
N ASN A 118 2.79 -16.05 -5.12
CA ASN A 118 2.88 -16.44 -6.53
C ASN A 118 2.02 -15.65 -7.51
N VAL A 119 1.40 -14.54 -7.07
CA VAL A 119 0.54 -13.69 -7.91
C VAL A 119 1.10 -12.28 -8.02
N ARG A 120 1.51 -11.68 -6.89
CA ARG A 120 2.00 -10.30 -6.86
C ARG A 120 2.97 -10.12 -5.70
N GLY A 121 4.14 -9.57 -5.99
CA GLY A 121 5.10 -9.17 -4.97
C GLY A 121 5.74 -7.83 -5.30
N PHE A 122 6.48 -7.33 -4.33
CA PHE A 122 7.12 -6.02 -4.35
C PHE A 122 8.54 -6.15 -3.81
N PHE A 123 9.42 -5.31 -4.31
CA PHE A 123 10.74 -5.08 -3.74
C PHE A 123 10.62 -3.92 -2.77
N ILE A 124 10.88 -4.16 -1.49
CA ILE A 124 10.63 -3.19 -0.43
C ILE A 124 11.95 -2.75 0.17
N GLY A 125 12.24 -1.46 0.09
CA GLY A 125 13.42 -0.84 0.70
C GLY A 125 13.04 0.28 1.66
N THR A 126 14.03 0.80 2.37
CA THR A 126 13.87 1.97 3.25
C THR A 126 14.77 3.10 2.82
N THR A 127 14.34 4.34 3.06
CA THR A 127 15.12 5.54 2.78
C THR A 127 14.78 6.68 3.74
N GLU A 128 15.73 7.60 3.89
CA GLU A 128 15.50 8.91 4.50
C GLU A 128 15.45 9.96 3.39
N ILE A 129 14.31 10.63 3.26
CA ILE A 129 14.11 11.69 2.25
C ILE A 129 14.41 13.04 2.91
N PRO A 130 15.31 13.88 2.33
CA PRO A 130 15.62 15.20 2.86
C PRO A 130 14.41 16.13 3.00
N VAL A 131 14.45 17.04 3.98
CA VAL A 131 13.36 17.99 4.30
C VAL A 131 12.92 18.85 3.10
N ASP A 132 13.86 19.23 2.25
CA ASP A 132 13.62 20.11 1.11
C ASP A 132 13.37 19.35 -0.20
N ALA A 133 13.48 18.01 -0.20
CA ALA A 133 13.26 17.22 -1.40
C ALA A 133 11.79 17.26 -1.85
N ARG A 134 11.56 17.52 -3.13
CA ARG A 134 10.25 17.53 -3.82
C ARG A 134 10.20 16.57 -4.99
N GLU A 135 11.36 16.12 -5.45
CA GLU A 135 11.50 15.04 -6.42
C GLU A 135 12.71 14.17 -6.04
N ILE A 136 12.51 12.86 -6.07
CA ILE A 136 13.58 11.87 -5.88
C ILE A 136 13.78 11.07 -7.15
N GLY A 137 15.01 10.65 -7.38
CA GLY A 137 15.40 9.74 -8.44
C GLY A 137 15.76 8.39 -7.85
N LEU A 138 15.30 7.30 -8.46
CA LEU A 138 15.64 5.95 -8.06
C LEU A 138 16.43 5.27 -9.16
N VAL A 139 17.58 4.71 -8.79
CA VAL A 139 18.35 3.76 -9.61
C VAL A 139 18.23 2.39 -8.99
N ILE A 140 17.64 1.45 -9.73
CA ILE A 140 17.52 0.05 -9.32
C ILE A 140 18.49 -0.76 -10.15
N SER A 141 19.36 -1.52 -9.51
CA SER A 141 20.36 -2.34 -10.19
C SER A 141 20.48 -3.73 -9.57
N GLY A 142 20.85 -4.73 -10.38
CA GLY A 142 21.06 -6.08 -9.89
C GLY A 142 20.80 -7.13 -10.97
N THR A 143 20.27 -8.28 -10.56
CA THR A 143 19.95 -9.39 -11.47
C THR A 143 18.57 -9.98 -11.19
N ASP A 144 17.90 -10.41 -12.25
CA ASP A 144 16.67 -11.19 -12.16
C ASP A 144 16.94 -12.67 -11.79
N ALA A 145 15.88 -13.47 -11.73
CA ALA A 145 15.97 -14.89 -11.40
C ALA A 145 16.77 -15.74 -12.41
N ALA A 146 16.93 -15.27 -13.66
CA ALA A 146 17.73 -15.92 -14.69
C ALA A 146 19.19 -15.41 -14.71
N GLY A 147 19.53 -14.45 -13.85
CA GLY A 147 20.84 -13.80 -13.80
C GLY A 147 21.02 -12.68 -14.83
N ALA A 148 19.95 -12.25 -15.50
CA ALA A 148 20.01 -11.13 -16.43
C ALA A 148 20.13 -9.81 -15.67
N THR A 149 20.97 -8.90 -16.16
CA THR A 149 21.16 -7.58 -15.54
C THR A 149 19.89 -6.76 -15.60
N VAL A 150 19.49 -6.25 -14.44
CA VAL A 150 18.41 -5.27 -14.29
C VAL A 150 19.06 -3.92 -14.01
N LEU A 151 18.73 -2.91 -14.81
CA LEU A 151 19.04 -1.52 -14.54
C LEU A 151 17.83 -0.66 -14.88
N VAL A 152 17.30 0.03 -13.89
CA VAL A 152 16.13 0.89 -14.02
C VAL A 152 16.42 2.25 -13.41
N ARG A 153 15.99 3.31 -14.08
CA ARG A 153 16.03 4.68 -13.58
C ARG A 153 14.68 5.33 -13.76
N PHE A 154 14.17 5.99 -12.74
CA PHE A 154 12.95 6.78 -12.82
C PHE A 154 12.93 7.84 -11.72
N THR A 155 12.02 8.80 -11.81
CA THR A 155 11.81 9.79 -10.76
C THR A 155 10.41 9.68 -10.17
N SER A 156 10.26 10.14 -8.93
CA SER A 156 8.98 10.26 -8.25
C SER A 156 8.90 11.59 -7.52
N PHE A 157 7.70 12.16 -7.48
CA PHE A 157 7.42 13.33 -6.66
C PHE A 157 7.41 12.97 -5.18
N VAL A 158 7.78 13.95 -4.37
CA VAL A 158 7.75 13.92 -2.91
C VAL A 158 6.82 15.04 -2.46
N GLN A 159 5.85 14.70 -1.61
CA GLN A 159 4.95 15.67 -1.01
C GLN A 159 5.71 16.59 -0.05
N VAL A 160 5.19 17.80 0.17
CA VAL A 160 5.81 18.75 1.13
C VAL A 160 5.75 18.19 2.56
N THR A 161 4.65 17.50 2.88
CA THR A 161 4.39 16.88 4.18
C THR A 161 3.70 15.54 3.94
N GLY A 162 3.94 14.56 4.82
CA GLY A 162 3.18 13.31 4.80
C GLY A 162 1.72 13.55 5.17
N THR A 163 0.86 12.69 4.67
CA THR A 163 -0.58 12.67 4.93
C THR A 163 -0.87 11.88 6.20
N ALA A 164 -0.34 10.66 6.30
CA ALA A 164 -0.52 9.81 7.46
C ALA A 164 0.45 10.20 8.60
N PRO A 165 0.08 9.95 9.88
CA PRO A 165 0.99 10.12 11.01
C PRO A 165 2.34 9.43 10.79
N ARG A 166 3.42 10.13 11.12
CA ARG A 166 4.79 9.65 10.96
C ARG A 166 5.42 9.29 12.31
N PRO A 167 6.52 8.52 12.31
CA PRO A 167 7.25 8.24 13.54
C PRO A 167 7.55 9.52 14.35
N GLY A 168 7.20 9.50 15.63
CA GLY A 168 7.31 10.64 16.54
C GLY A 168 6.04 11.47 16.69
N ASP A 169 5.10 11.42 15.74
CA ASP A 169 3.81 12.13 15.85
C ASP A 169 2.93 11.52 16.94
N THR A 170 2.01 12.31 17.48
CA THR A 170 0.99 11.82 18.42
C THR A 170 -0.04 10.99 17.65
N ALA A 171 -0.35 9.79 18.16
CA ALA A 171 -1.41 8.96 17.61
C ALA A 171 -2.79 9.65 17.79
N PRO A 172 -3.67 9.62 16.77
CA PRO A 172 -5.02 10.15 16.89
C PRO A 172 -5.81 9.43 18.01
N ASN A 173 -6.30 10.21 18.97
CA ASN A 173 -7.11 9.69 20.07
C ASN A 173 -8.59 9.57 19.65
N VAL A 174 -8.90 8.50 18.90
CA VAL A 174 -10.26 8.16 18.45
C VAL A 174 -10.60 6.74 18.86
N ALA A 175 -11.87 6.53 19.23
CA ALA A 175 -12.33 5.20 19.58
C ALA A 175 -12.43 4.29 18.35
N THR A 176 -12.05 3.02 18.52
CA THR A 176 -12.22 1.98 17.49
C THR A 176 -13.31 1.00 17.91
N PRO A 177 -14.04 0.38 16.95
CA PRO A 177 -15.09 -0.58 17.27
C PRO A 177 -14.54 -1.77 18.06
N ILE A 178 -15.28 -2.20 19.08
CA ILE A 178 -15.01 -3.42 19.83
C ILE A 178 -16.20 -4.37 19.72
N SER A 179 -15.93 -5.67 19.78
CA SER A 179 -16.97 -6.68 19.61
C SER A 179 -18.02 -6.64 20.73
N ALA A 180 -17.65 -6.21 21.94
CA ALA A 180 -18.56 -6.13 23.08
C ALA A 180 -19.69 -5.09 22.90
N THR A 181 -19.50 -4.12 22.01
CA THR A 181 -20.47 -3.04 21.75
C THR A 181 -21.28 -3.25 20.47
N ASP A 182 -20.96 -4.27 19.68
CA ASP A 182 -21.68 -4.59 18.44
C ASP A 182 -22.65 -5.75 18.67
N PRO A 183 -23.93 -5.64 18.27
CA PRO A 183 -24.92 -6.71 18.45
C PRO A 183 -24.55 -8.02 17.73
N GLN A 184 -23.67 -7.98 16.72
CA GLN A 184 -23.19 -9.16 15.99
C GLN A 184 -21.80 -9.60 16.46
N GLY A 185 -21.30 -9.03 17.56
CA GLY A 185 -19.98 -9.33 18.09
C GLY A 185 -18.88 -9.03 17.07
N VAL A 186 -17.95 -9.95 16.92
CA VAL A 186 -16.81 -9.80 15.99
C VAL A 186 -17.27 -9.67 14.53
N ALA A 187 -18.33 -10.38 14.15
CA ALA A 187 -18.85 -10.33 12.78
C ALA A 187 -19.43 -8.97 12.38
N GLY A 188 -19.79 -8.12 13.35
CA GLY A 188 -20.28 -6.77 13.12
C GLY A 188 -19.20 -5.70 13.02
N VAL A 189 -17.95 -6.05 13.33
CA VAL A 189 -16.81 -5.11 13.29
C VAL A 189 -15.73 -5.53 12.29
N SER A 190 -15.88 -6.67 11.62
CA SER A 190 -14.93 -7.15 10.64
C SER A 190 -15.54 -7.89 9.46
N THR A 191 -14.92 -7.69 8.30
CA THR A 191 -15.19 -8.37 7.04
C THR A 191 -14.23 -9.54 6.79
N ASP A 192 -13.28 -9.78 7.69
CA ASP A 192 -12.45 -10.98 7.71
C ASP A 192 -13.33 -12.23 7.86
N PRO A 193 -13.21 -13.24 7.00
CA PRO A 193 -13.99 -14.47 7.11
C PRO A 193 -13.63 -15.33 8.34
N ASP A 194 -12.44 -15.14 8.92
CA ASP A 194 -11.98 -15.87 10.12
C ASP A 194 -11.34 -14.91 11.13
N PRO A 195 -12.11 -13.98 11.72
CA PRO A 195 -11.56 -12.90 12.51
C PRO A 195 -11.03 -13.40 13.87
N ARG A 196 -9.90 -12.85 14.29
CA ARG A 196 -9.33 -13.08 15.62
C ARG A 196 -10.03 -12.21 16.66
N ALA A 197 -10.75 -12.83 17.59
CA ALA A 197 -11.57 -12.10 18.56
C ALA A 197 -10.75 -11.13 19.44
N ASP A 198 -9.50 -11.45 19.74
CA ASP A 198 -8.57 -10.61 20.49
C ASP A 198 -8.22 -9.28 19.78
N PHE A 199 -8.46 -9.16 18.47
CA PHE A 199 -8.22 -7.91 17.75
C PHE A 199 -9.29 -6.83 17.98
N TYR A 200 -10.38 -7.17 18.68
CA TYR A 200 -11.56 -6.31 18.87
C TYR A 200 -11.99 -6.23 20.34
N THR A 201 -11.08 -6.51 21.28
CA THR A 201 -11.37 -6.43 22.73
C THR A 201 -11.14 -5.03 23.29
N HIS A 202 -10.24 -4.25 22.67
CA HIS A 202 -9.85 -2.92 23.15
C HIS A 202 -10.01 -1.87 22.06
N SER A 203 -10.42 -0.67 22.49
CA SER A 203 -10.44 0.51 21.64
C SER A 203 -9.06 1.19 21.62
N ALA A 204 -8.64 1.75 20.49
CA ALA A 204 -7.36 2.47 20.40
C ALA A 204 -7.28 3.64 21.41
N SER A 205 -8.38 4.38 21.59
CA SER A 205 -8.46 5.45 22.60
C SER A 205 -8.28 4.98 24.05
N GLU A 206 -8.67 3.74 24.36
CA GLU A 206 -8.51 3.14 25.69
C GLU A 206 -7.05 2.74 25.92
N LEU A 207 -6.41 2.14 24.92
CA LEU A 207 -4.99 1.78 24.99
C LEU A 207 -4.10 3.02 25.13
N LEU A 208 -4.44 4.11 24.41
CA LEU A 208 -3.81 5.41 24.59
C LEU A 208 -3.99 5.96 26.00
N ALA A 209 -5.20 5.91 26.55
CA ALA A 209 -5.49 6.43 27.90
C ALA A 209 -4.77 5.65 29.01
N THR A 210 -4.51 4.36 28.79
CA THR A 210 -3.83 3.48 29.75
C THR A 210 -2.31 3.41 29.54
N GLY A 211 -1.78 4.01 28.47
CA GLY A 211 -0.37 3.91 28.10
C GLY A 211 0.05 2.50 27.68
N THR A 212 -0.88 1.70 27.15
CA THR A 212 -0.60 0.35 26.66
C THR A 212 -0.11 0.43 25.22
N PRO A 213 1.10 -0.04 24.89
CA PRO A 213 1.58 -0.07 23.50
C PRO A 213 0.70 -0.99 22.65
N PHE A 214 0.45 -0.59 21.41
CA PHE A 214 -0.37 -1.37 20.50
C PHE A 214 0.02 -1.22 19.04
N LEU A 215 -0.38 -2.21 18.26
CA LEU A 215 -0.40 -2.15 16.81
C LEU A 215 -1.84 -1.92 16.36
N ILE A 216 -2.05 -1.05 15.37
CA ILE A 216 -3.35 -0.83 14.74
C ILE A 216 -3.21 -1.01 13.23
N ALA A 217 -4.08 -1.82 12.64
CA ALA A 217 -4.11 -2.12 11.22
C ALA A 217 -5.43 -1.68 10.59
N PHE A 218 -5.33 -0.88 9.53
CA PHE A 218 -6.44 -0.48 8.67
C PHE A 218 -6.45 -1.37 7.43
N ALA A 219 -7.42 -2.26 7.37
CA ALA A 219 -7.52 -3.24 6.29
C ALA A 219 -8.99 -3.65 6.10
N SER A 220 -9.42 -3.91 4.86
CA SER A 220 -10.72 -4.51 4.61
C SER A 220 -10.58 -5.79 3.80
N PRO A 221 -10.47 -6.97 4.42
CA PRO A 221 -10.25 -8.22 3.69
C PRO A 221 -11.24 -8.47 2.54
N ALA A 222 -12.50 -8.07 2.70
CA ALA A 222 -13.53 -8.31 1.68
C ALA A 222 -13.65 -7.20 0.61
N PHE A 223 -13.22 -5.96 0.89
CA PHE A 223 -13.51 -4.80 0.03
C PHE A 223 -12.30 -3.98 -0.39
N CYS A 224 -11.13 -4.26 0.17
CA CYS A 224 -9.88 -3.58 -0.13
C CYS A 224 -9.46 -3.77 -1.59
N VAL A 225 -9.39 -2.65 -2.33
CA VAL A 225 -9.11 -2.61 -3.77
C VAL A 225 -7.75 -3.22 -4.11
N SER A 226 -6.75 -3.06 -3.23
CA SER A 226 -5.40 -3.59 -3.44
C SER A 226 -5.31 -5.11 -3.33
N GLN A 227 -6.31 -5.76 -2.71
CA GLN A 227 -6.35 -7.19 -2.36
C GLN A 227 -5.25 -7.64 -1.38
N ALA A 228 -4.37 -6.74 -0.94
CA ALA A 228 -3.29 -7.04 0.01
C ALA A 228 -3.77 -7.11 1.47
N CYS A 229 -4.99 -6.63 1.75
CA CYS A 229 -5.54 -6.56 3.10
C CYS A 229 -5.75 -7.95 3.76
N GLY A 230 -6.29 -8.93 3.03
CA GLY A 230 -6.49 -10.29 3.54
C GLY A 230 -5.17 -10.99 3.90
N PRO A 231 -4.18 -11.05 2.99
CA PRO A 231 -2.85 -11.57 3.29
C PRO A 231 -2.17 -10.84 4.46
N THR A 232 -2.31 -9.52 4.54
CA THR A 232 -1.75 -8.72 5.65
C THR A 232 -2.38 -9.10 6.99
N LEU A 233 -3.70 -9.28 7.06
CA LEU A 233 -4.33 -9.78 8.29
C LEU A 233 -3.88 -11.20 8.63
N THR A 234 -3.66 -12.06 7.64
CA THR A 234 -3.12 -13.41 7.89
C THR A 234 -1.76 -13.32 8.57
N LEU A 235 -0.85 -12.49 8.06
CA LEU A 235 0.45 -12.22 8.66
C LEU A 235 0.32 -11.69 10.10
N LEU A 236 -0.60 -10.75 10.34
CA LEU A 236 -0.85 -10.21 11.68
C LEU A 236 -1.38 -11.28 12.66
N LYS A 237 -2.26 -12.18 12.22
CA LYS A 237 -2.77 -13.28 13.05
C LYS A 237 -1.65 -14.25 13.44
N GLU A 238 -0.75 -14.55 12.51
CA GLU A 238 0.42 -15.38 12.79
C GLU A 238 1.38 -14.69 13.77
N ALA A 239 1.64 -13.41 13.56
CA ALA A 239 2.48 -12.62 14.46
C ALA A 239 1.87 -12.50 15.86
N ALA A 240 0.55 -12.33 15.98
CA ALA A 240 -0.18 -12.33 17.25
C ALA A 240 -0.04 -13.67 17.99
N ALA A 241 -0.06 -14.80 17.27
CA ALA A 241 0.15 -16.11 17.88
C ALA A 241 1.57 -16.26 18.46
N ARG A 242 2.58 -15.63 17.83
CA ARG A 242 3.95 -15.58 18.33
C ARG A 242 4.17 -14.55 19.45
N ASN A 243 3.29 -13.56 19.56
CA ASN A 243 3.41 -12.41 20.47
C ASN A 243 2.12 -12.18 21.29
N PRO A 244 1.71 -13.10 22.17
CA PRO A 244 0.41 -13.05 22.86
C PRO A 244 0.24 -11.87 23.84
N GLY A 245 1.29 -11.10 24.11
CA GLY A 245 1.25 -9.91 24.97
C GLY A 245 1.10 -8.58 24.23
N VAL A 246 1.12 -8.59 22.89
CA VAL A 246 0.97 -7.37 22.10
C VAL A 246 -0.50 -7.11 21.82
N ALA A 247 -1.00 -5.93 22.18
CA ALA A 247 -2.32 -5.50 21.77
C ALA A 247 -2.31 -5.17 20.26
N ILE A 248 -3.16 -5.85 19.51
CA ILE A 248 -3.35 -5.60 18.08
C ILE A 248 -4.80 -5.22 17.85
N ILE A 249 -5.04 -4.15 17.11
CA ILE A 249 -6.37 -3.66 16.73
C ILE A 249 -6.50 -3.79 15.23
N HIS A 250 -7.59 -4.40 14.76
CA HIS A 250 -7.99 -4.34 13.37
C HIS A 250 -9.18 -3.38 13.20
N VAL A 251 -9.06 -2.46 12.25
CA VAL A 251 -10.10 -1.49 11.91
C VAL A 251 -10.53 -1.66 10.47
N GLU A 252 -11.82 -1.90 10.27
CA GLU A 252 -12.44 -1.75 8.95
C GLU A 252 -12.42 -0.27 8.53
N PRO A 253 -11.77 0.06 7.41
CA PRO A 253 -11.53 1.44 7.02
C PRO A 253 -12.76 2.11 6.40
N TYR A 254 -13.75 1.32 5.99
CA TYR A 254 -14.95 1.84 5.34
C TYR A 254 -16.16 1.86 6.27
N GLN A 255 -17.11 2.75 5.97
CA GLN A 255 -18.43 2.73 6.61
C GLN A 255 -19.13 1.43 6.22
N MET A 256 -19.43 0.61 7.22
CA MET A 256 -20.07 -0.70 7.03
C MET A 256 -21.48 -0.71 7.61
N SER A 257 -22.32 -1.59 7.07
CA SER A 257 -23.65 -1.88 7.62
C SER A 257 -23.91 -3.38 7.59
N TRP A 258 -24.68 -3.88 8.56
CA TRP A 258 -25.11 -5.27 8.58
C TRP A 258 -26.27 -5.48 7.61
N ASN A 259 -26.14 -6.42 6.67
CA ASN A 259 -27.21 -6.72 5.71
C ASN A 259 -28.14 -7.87 6.15
N GLY A 260 -27.98 -8.38 7.37
CA GLY A 260 -28.65 -9.59 7.86
C GLY A 260 -27.75 -10.83 7.91
N THR A 261 -26.62 -10.84 7.18
CA THR A 261 -25.71 -11.99 7.11
C THR A 261 -24.24 -11.62 7.30
N ARG A 262 -23.82 -10.46 6.81
CA ARG A 262 -22.45 -9.97 6.93
C ARG A 262 -22.40 -8.45 6.84
N LEU A 263 -21.25 -7.88 7.15
CA LEU A 263 -20.94 -6.50 6.81
C LEU A 263 -20.90 -6.29 5.29
N ILE A 264 -21.49 -5.19 4.86
CA ILE A 264 -21.38 -4.64 3.51
C ILE A 264 -21.04 -3.15 3.59
N PRO A 265 -20.32 -2.60 2.61
CA PRO A 265 -19.99 -1.19 2.60
C PRO A 265 -21.25 -0.36 2.35
N VAL A 266 -21.36 0.75 3.07
CA VAL A 266 -22.28 1.83 2.75
C VAL A 266 -21.65 2.63 1.62
N LEU A 267 -22.21 2.52 0.42
CA LEU A 267 -21.66 3.18 -0.76
C LEU A 267 -22.12 4.64 -0.85
N ALA A 268 -21.21 5.51 -1.29
CA ALA A 268 -21.53 6.89 -1.62
C ALA A 268 -22.47 6.95 -2.84
N THR A 269 -23.08 8.12 -3.06
CA THR A 269 -23.74 8.43 -4.34
C THR A 269 -22.73 8.24 -5.48
N GLY A 270 -22.95 7.23 -6.34
CA GLY A 270 -22.01 6.83 -7.39
C GLY A 270 -21.27 5.51 -7.15
N GLY A 271 -21.49 4.84 -6.03
CA GLY A 271 -21.02 3.47 -5.78
C GLY A 271 -19.62 3.34 -5.17
N GLY A 272 -18.99 4.45 -4.76
CA GLY A 272 -17.67 4.44 -4.13
C GLY A 272 -17.71 4.02 -2.65
N LEU A 273 -16.62 3.39 -2.18
CA LEU A 273 -16.39 3.11 -0.77
C LEU A 273 -16.19 4.42 0.01
N GLN A 274 -16.68 4.47 1.25
CA GLN A 274 -16.62 5.66 2.10
C GLN A 274 -15.76 5.40 3.31
N ALA A 275 -14.74 6.23 3.53
CA ALA A 275 -13.90 6.14 4.72
C ALA A 275 -14.70 6.37 6.02
N THR A 276 -14.29 5.71 7.10
CA THR A 276 -14.79 6.02 8.45
C THR A 276 -14.18 7.32 8.98
N SER A 277 -14.78 7.90 10.03
CA SER A 277 -14.16 9.01 10.76
C SER A 277 -12.83 8.62 11.40
N ILE A 278 -12.60 7.34 11.69
CA ILE A 278 -11.35 6.81 12.22
C ILE A 278 -10.26 6.92 11.16
N VAL A 279 -10.52 6.45 9.94
CA VAL A 279 -9.58 6.60 8.81
C VAL A 279 -9.27 8.06 8.52
N THR A 280 -10.28 8.93 8.56
CA THR A 280 -10.07 10.38 8.42
C THR A 280 -9.18 10.95 9.52
N ALA A 281 -9.38 10.55 10.78
CA ALA A 281 -8.57 11.02 11.91
C ALA A 281 -7.12 10.51 11.84
N TRP A 282 -6.92 9.29 11.34
CA TRP A 282 -5.60 8.71 11.09
C TRP A 282 -5.02 9.07 9.73
N GLN A 283 -5.75 9.85 8.93
CA GLN A 283 -5.33 10.34 7.62
C GLN A 283 -4.74 9.23 6.72
N VAL A 284 -5.30 8.02 6.79
CA VAL A 284 -4.80 6.86 6.03
C VAL A 284 -5.25 6.99 4.58
N PRO A 285 -4.32 7.12 3.61
CA PRO A 285 -4.67 7.38 2.22
C PRO A 285 -5.05 6.09 1.46
N VAL A 286 -4.46 4.96 1.82
CA VAL A 286 -4.60 3.67 1.14
C VAL A 286 -4.55 2.51 2.13
N GLU A 287 -5.01 1.34 1.69
CA GLU A 287 -4.98 0.11 2.48
C GLU A 287 -4.15 -1.01 1.82
N PRO A 288 -3.53 -1.88 2.63
CA PRO A 288 -3.51 -1.84 4.10
C PRO A 288 -2.59 -0.74 4.63
N TRP A 289 -2.79 -0.32 5.87
CA TRP A 289 -1.85 0.54 6.58
C TRP A 289 -1.73 0.09 8.04
N ILE A 290 -0.51 0.02 8.55
CA ILE A 290 -0.23 -0.42 9.92
C ILE A 290 0.52 0.68 10.67
N PHE A 291 0.13 0.92 11.91
CA PHE A 291 0.90 1.73 12.85
C PHE A 291 1.25 0.91 14.08
N THR A 292 2.44 1.16 14.64
CA THR A 292 2.75 0.80 16.02
C THR A 292 2.82 2.06 16.87
N VAL A 293 2.22 2.01 18.06
CA VAL A 293 2.03 3.14 18.95
C VAL A 293 2.62 2.82 20.32
N GLY A 294 3.53 3.67 20.79
CA GLY A 294 4.21 3.51 22.07
C GLY A 294 3.35 3.86 23.30
N ARG A 295 3.90 3.60 24.49
CA ARG A 295 3.29 3.91 25.80
C ARG A 295 2.99 5.39 25.99
N ASP A 296 3.79 6.25 25.36
CA ASP A 296 3.64 7.70 25.39
C ASP A 296 2.60 8.22 24.38
N GLY A 297 1.93 7.31 23.65
CA GLY A 297 0.95 7.64 22.64
C GLY A 297 1.56 8.18 21.34
N ARG A 298 2.86 7.99 21.10
CA ARG A 298 3.52 8.38 19.85
C ARG A 298 3.63 7.22 18.86
N ILE A 299 3.59 7.55 17.58
CA ILE A 299 3.83 6.59 16.49
C ILE A 299 5.31 6.16 16.52
N LEU A 300 5.55 4.85 16.56
CA LEU A 300 6.89 4.26 16.41
C LEU A 300 7.17 3.91 14.95
N ARG A 301 6.18 3.30 14.27
CA ARG A 301 6.21 2.97 12.85
C ARG A 301 4.89 3.32 12.18
N SER A 302 5.00 3.73 10.92
CA SER A 302 3.90 3.97 10.00
C SER A 302 4.22 3.21 8.71
N LEU A 303 3.48 2.14 8.45
CA LEU A 303 3.82 1.11 7.47
C LEU A 303 2.71 1.06 6.41
N GLU A 304 2.99 1.70 5.29
CA GLU A 304 2.11 1.77 4.13
C GLU A 304 2.06 0.45 3.35
N GLY A 305 0.88 -0.04 3.01
CA GLY A 305 0.72 -1.12 2.04
C GLY A 305 1.30 -2.46 2.50
N VAL A 306 1.82 -3.23 1.53
CA VAL A 306 2.35 -4.58 1.75
C VAL A 306 3.50 -4.54 2.74
N ILE A 307 3.54 -5.52 3.65
CA ILE A 307 4.56 -5.65 4.69
C ILE A 307 5.15 -7.06 4.67
N SER A 308 6.46 -7.17 4.86
CA SER A 308 7.12 -8.47 5.03
C SER A 308 6.98 -9.01 6.47
N SER A 309 7.17 -10.32 6.65
CA SER A 309 7.28 -10.91 7.99
C SER A 309 8.35 -10.24 8.83
N ASP A 310 9.50 -9.96 8.22
CA ASP A 310 10.67 -9.41 8.91
C ASP A 310 10.43 -7.97 9.36
N GLU A 311 9.78 -7.15 8.52
CA GLU A 311 9.38 -5.79 8.91
C GLU A 311 8.35 -5.79 10.04
N LEU A 312 7.36 -6.69 9.97
CA LEU A 312 6.36 -6.81 11.02
C LEU A 312 6.99 -7.28 12.33
N ASP A 313 7.81 -8.32 12.30
CA ASP A 313 8.49 -8.86 13.48
C ASP A 313 9.42 -7.79 14.09
N ALA A 314 10.16 -7.02 13.26
CA ALA A 314 10.98 -5.91 13.74
C ALA A 314 10.15 -4.80 14.41
N ALA A 315 9.00 -4.43 13.83
CA ALA A 315 8.09 -3.45 14.41
C ALA A 315 7.50 -3.92 15.75
N LEU A 316 7.19 -5.21 15.88
CA LEU A 316 6.69 -5.81 17.13
C LEU A 316 7.77 -5.90 18.20
N VAL A 317 9.02 -6.21 17.83
CA VAL A 317 10.16 -6.19 18.76
C VAL A 317 10.39 -4.77 19.30
N GLU A 318 10.36 -3.75 18.44
CA GLU A 318 10.46 -2.35 18.86
C GLU A 318 9.30 -1.96 19.78
N LEU A 319 8.07 -2.35 19.44
CA LEU A 319 6.88 -2.07 20.24
C LEU A 319 6.96 -2.72 21.63
N ALA A 320 7.46 -3.96 21.73
CA ALA A 320 7.63 -4.66 22.99
C ALA A 320 8.74 -4.06 23.88
N ALA A 321 9.72 -3.38 23.28
CA ALA A 321 10.81 -2.71 23.97
C ALA A 321 10.48 -1.29 24.45
N ASN A 322 9.39 -0.70 23.94
CA ASN A 322 8.87 0.62 24.33
C ASN A 322 8.18 0.58 25.70
#